data_AF-A0A1G7W0M0-F1
#
_entry.id   AF-A0A1G7W0M0-F1
#
_cell.length_a   1.000
_cell.length_b   1.000
_cell.length_c   1.000
_cell.angle_alpha   90.00
_cell.angle_beta   90.00
_cell.angle_gamma   90.00
#
_symmetry.space_group_name_H-M   'P 1'
#
loop_
_entity.id
_entity.type
_entity.pdbx_description
1 polymer ?
#
loop_
_entity_poly.entity_id
_entity_poly.type
_entity_poly.pdbx_seq_one_letter_code
_entity_poly.pdbx_strand_id
1 'polypeptide(L)'
;MRKVVIFLLTFIFIISVILSGCSGKSAQSTANSTKEKQVLRLNLGEEPPRLDPQTSTDGVSFQVLNAVLEGLVRLGPDEIPQKGSGLAKDWKISEDGLHYTFYLK
;
A
#
# COMPACT_ATOMS: atom_id res chain seq x y z
N MET A 1 29.94 21.45 45.62
CA MET A 1 28.65 22.10 45.29
C MET A 1 28.66 22.81 43.94
N ARG A 2 29.62 23.71 43.63
CA ARG A 2 29.73 24.37 42.30
C ARG A 2 29.80 23.41 41.09
N LYS A 3 30.59 22.34 41.17
CA LYS A 3 30.74 21.36 40.08
C LYS A 3 29.48 20.52 39.85
N VAL A 4 28.73 20.23 40.92
CA VAL A 4 27.47 19.47 40.85
C VAL A 4 26.35 20.33 40.23
N VAL A 5 26.31 21.62 40.56
CA VAL A 5 25.37 22.57 39.94
C VAL A 5 25.67 22.76 38.45
N ILE A 6 26.94 22.81 38.06
CA ILE A 6 27.35 22.88 36.64
C ILE A 6 26.96 21.60 35.89
N PHE A 7 27.20 20.42 36.49
CA PHE A 7 26.80 19.13 35.89
C PHE A 7 25.28 19.00 35.73
N LEU A 8 24.50 19.52 36.69
CA LEU A 8 23.04 19.49 36.66
C LEU A 8 22.48 20.44 35.60
N LEU A 9 23.07 21.63 35.43
CA LEU A 9 22.73 22.59 34.38
C LEU A 9 23.04 22.06 32.97
N THR A 10 24.19 21.40 32.78
CA THR A 10 24.53 20.80 31.48
C THR A 10 23.63 19.62 31.13
N PHE A 11 23.21 18.83 32.12
CA PHE A 11 22.29 17.71 31.91
C PHE A 11 20.88 18.20 31.50
N ILE A 12 20.38 19.27 32.12
CA ILE A 12 19.12 19.93 31.75
C ILE A 12 19.16 20.49 30.32
N PHE A 13 20.28 21.10 29.92
CA PHE A 13 20.43 21.65 28.57
C PHE A 13 20.43 20.54 27.50
N ILE A 14 21.07 19.40 27.76
CA ILE A 14 21.08 18.25 26.85
C ILE A 14 19.67 17.64 26.73
N ILE A 15 18.92 17.53 27.82
CA ILE A 15 17.53 17.04 27.81
C ILE A 15 16.61 17.95 26.99
N SER A 16 16.79 19.28 27.05
CA SER A 16 15.98 20.21 26.26
C SER A 16 16.19 20.05 24.74
N VAL A 17 17.39 19.69 24.29
CA VAL A 17 17.67 19.45 22.86
C VAL A 17 17.00 18.16 22.36
N ILE A 18 16.89 17.13 23.20
CA ILE A 18 16.25 15.86 22.84
C ILE A 18 14.71 16.02 22.76
N LEU A 19 14.12 16.92 23.56
CA LEU A 19 12.66 17.12 23.59
C LEU A 19 12.11 17.95 22.41
N SER A 20 12.92 18.84 21.81
CA SER A 20 12.52 19.60 20.60
C SER A 20 12.47 18.74 19.32
N GLY A 21 12.97 17.51 19.35
CA GLY A 21 12.86 16.53 18.27
C GLY A 21 11.51 15.78 18.24
N CYS A 22 10.68 15.94 19.27
CA CYS A 22 9.32 15.40 19.28
C CYS A 22 8.31 16.46 18.82
N SER A 23 8.47 16.98 17.60
CA SER A 23 7.32 17.36 16.78
C SER A 23 6.72 16.11 16.12
N GLY A 24 6.54 15.06 16.93
CA GLY A 24 5.59 14.02 16.64
C GLY A 24 4.23 14.69 16.64
N LYS A 25 3.80 15.12 15.46
CA LYS A 25 2.40 15.36 15.13
C LYS A 25 1.70 14.05 15.50
N SER A 26 1.26 13.94 16.76
CA SER A 26 0.22 13.01 17.16
C SER A 26 -1.02 13.53 16.46
N ALA A 27 -1.09 13.21 15.16
CA ALA A 27 -2.32 13.15 14.42
C ALA A 27 -3.12 12.03 15.07
N GLN A 28 -3.72 12.34 16.21
CA GLN A 28 -4.92 11.69 16.66
C GLN A 28 -5.98 12.08 15.64
N SER A 29 -5.93 11.37 14.51
CA SER A 29 -6.97 11.37 13.51
C SER A 29 -8.17 10.69 14.15
N THR A 30 -8.92 11.46 14.94
CA THR A 30 -10.34 11.22 15.14
C THR A 30 -10.97 11.42 13.76
N ALA A 31 -10.93 10.37 12.95
CA ALA A 31 -11.48 10.34 11.61
C ALA A 31 -13.01 10.26 11.69
N ASN A 32 -13.63 11.34 12.18
CA ASN A 32 -14.99 11.70 11.83
C ASN A 32 -14.92 12.65 10.63
N SER A 33 -14.36 12.17 9.51
CA SER A 33 -14.65 12.78 8.23
C SER A 33 -15.91 12.11 7.69
N THR A 34 -16.99 12.89 7.59
CA THR A 34 -18.09 12.57 6.70
C THR A 34 -17.45 12.26 5.34
N LYS A 35 -17.45 10.98 4.94
CA LYS A 35 -16.75 10.53 3.73
C LYS A 35 -17.30 11.31 2.53
N GLU A 36 -16.54 12.30 2.07
CA GLU A 36 -16.82 12.96 0.80
C GLU A 36 -16.88 11.89 -0.31
N LYS A 37 -17.81 12.05 -1.24
CA LYS A 37 -18.04 11.09 -2.32
C LYS A 37 -16.76 10.95 -3.15
N GLN A 38 -16.10 9.79 -3.07
CA GLN A 38 -14.91 9.48 -3.85
C GLN A 38 -15.34 9.12 -5.29
N VAL A 39 -15.34 10.11 -6.19
CA VAL A 39 -15.66 9.93 -7.61
C VAL A 39 -14.43 10.18 -8.45
N LEU A 40 -14.00 9.16 -9.18
CA LEU A 40 -12.94 9.27 -10.19
C LEU A 40 -13.57 9.35 -11.58
N ARG A 41 -13.23 10.39 -12.35
CA ARG A 41 -13.62 10.53 -13.77
C ARG A 41 -12.36 10.34 -14.62
N LEU A 42 -12.37 9.36 -15.51
CA LEU A 42 -11.24 8.99 -16.35
C LEU A 42 -11.60 9.11 -17.83
N ASN A 43 -10.63 9.46 -18.66
CA ASN A 43 -10.70 9.30 -20.11
C ASN A 43 -9.92 8.05 -20.50
N LEU A 44 -10.57 7.11 -21.20
CA LEU A 44 -9.95 5.87 -21.67
C LEU A 44 -9.12 6.06 -22.96
N GLY A 45 -9.25 7.21 -23.63
CA GLY A 45 -8.53 7.54 -24.86
C GLY A 45 -9.18 6.99 -26.12
N GLU A 46 -9.61 5.72 -26.09
CA GLU A 46 -10.33 5.04 -27.17
C GLU A 46 -11.42 4.11 -26.61
N GLU A 47 -12.30 3.64 -27.49
CA GLU A 47 -13.32 2.67 -27.12
C GLU A 47 -12.70 1.27 -27.02
N PRO A 48 -12.88 0.54 -25.90
CA PRO A 48 -12.44 -0.85 -25.80
C PRO A 48 -13.11 -1.71 -26.87
N PRO A 49 -12.35 -2.39 -27.76
CA PRO A 49 -12.95 -3.19 -28.82
C PRO A 49 -13.67 -4.45 -28.30
N ARG A 50 -13.21 -5.03 -27.18
CA ARG A 50 -13.82 -6.22 -26.54
C ARG A 50 -13.59 -6.24 -25.04
N LEU A 51 -14.57 -6.72 -24.27
CA LEU A 51 -14.45 -6.90 -22.81
C LEU A 51 -14.55 -8.38 -22.42
N ASP A 52 -13.96 -9.26 -23.23
CA ASP A 52 -13.82 -10.68 -22.92
C ASP A 52 -12.32 -10.99 -22.76
N PRO A 53 -11.84 -11.32 -21.55
CA PRO A 53 -10.42 -11.57 -21.32
C PRO A 53 -9.85 -12.73 -22.13
N GLN A 54 -10.68 -13.62 -22.69
CA GLN A 54 -10.22 -14.72 -23.55
C GLN A 54 -9.91 -14.27 -24.98
N THR A 55 -10.45 -13.13 -25.42
CA THR A 55 -10.35 -12.65 -26.80
C THR A 55 -9.85 -11.22 -26.95
N SER A 56 -9.71 -10.47 -25.85
CA SER A 56 -9.13 -9.13 -25.83
C SER A 56 -7.61 -9.17 -25.99
N THR A 57 -7.06 -8.20 -26.73
CA THR A 57 -5.61 -8.15 -27.04
C THR A 57 -5.02 -6.74 -26.87
N ASP A 58 -5.82 -5.75 -26.48
CA ASP A 58 -5.42 -4.35 -26.39
C ASP A 58 -5.39 -3.84 -24.93
N GLY A 59 -4.62 -2.78 -24.70
CA GLY A 59 -4.40 -2.23 -23.37
C GLY A 59 -5.64 -1.60 -22.74
N VAL A 60 -6.50 -0.96 -23.53
CA VAL A 60 -7.67 -0.22 -23.00
C VAL A 60 -8.74 -1.19 -22.50
N SER A 61 -8.97 -2.28 -23.23
CA SER A 61 -9.78 -3.40 -22.76
C SER A 61 -9.21 -3.99 -21.48
N PHE A 62 -7.90 -4.25 -21.41
CA PHE A 62 -7.28 -4.77 -20.19
C PHE A 62 -7.33 -3.77 -19.02
N GLN A 63 -7.33 -2.47 -19.26
CA GLN A 63 -7.51 -1.46 -18.22
C GLN A 63 -8.89 -1.58 -17.56
N VAL A 64 -9.94 -1.73 -18.36
CA VAL A 64 -11.31 -1.95 -17.86
C VAL A 64 -11.42 -3.32 -17.19
N LEU A 65 -10.93 -4.38 -17.84
CA LEU A 65 -10.98 -5.75 -17.32
C LEU A 65 -10.25 -5.89 -15.99
N ASN A 66 -9.09 -5.25 -15.82
CA ASN A 66 -8.37 -5.25 -14.55
C ASN A 66 -9.11 -4.51 -13.43
N ALA A 67 -10.00 -3.58 -13.75
CA ALA A 67 -10.80 -2.87 -12.76
C ALA A 67 -12.05 -3.67 -12.31
N VAL A 68 -12.57 -4.57 -13.15
CA VAL A 68 -13.86 -5.27 -12.90
C VAL A 68 -13.73 -6.77 -12.65
N LEU A 69 -12.66 -7.41 -13.12
CA LEU A 69 -12.34 -8.81 -12.85
C LEU A 69 -11.18 -8.89 -11.87
N GLU A 70 -11.00 -10.05 -11.23
CA GLU A 70 -9.91 -10.29 -10.27
C GLU A 70 -9.24 -11.64 -10.55
N GLY A 71 -7.91 -11.65 -10.66
CA GLY A 71 -7.12 -12.85 -10.93
C GLY A 71 -6.68 -13.57 -9.66
N LEU A 72 -5.83 -14.60 -9.80
CA LEU A 72 -5.23 -15.28 -8.64
C LEU A 72 -4.34 -14.31 -7.84
N VAL A 73 -3.56 -13.47 -8.53
CA VAL A 73 -2.64 -12.50 -7.95
C VAL A 73 -2.71 -11.16 -8.67
N ARG A 74 -2.30 -10.09 -7.97
CA ARG A 74 -2.07 -8.74 -8.48
C ARG A 74 -0.68 -8.24 -8.16
N LEU A 75 -0.17 -7.37 -9.04
CA LEU A 75 1.06 -6.64 -8.81
C LEU A 75 0.84 -5.58 -7.72
N GLY A 76 1.75 -5.53 -6.76
CA GLY A 76 1.82 -4.45 -5.79
C GLY A 76 2.48 -3.19 -6.36
N PRO A 77 2.64 -2.14 -5.53
CA PRO A 77 3.34 -0.91 -5.92
C PRO A 77 4.81 -1.12 -6.33
N ASP A 78 5.41 -2.20 -5.88
CA ASP A 78 6.75 -2.67 -6.20
C ASP A 78 6.81 -3.54 -7.48
N GLU A 79 5.70 -3.65 -8.20
CA GLU A 79 5.52 -4.52 -9.37
C GLU A 79 5.75 -6.01 -9.07
N ILE A 80 5.67 -6.40 -7.78
CA ILE A 80 5.82 -7.78 -7.32
C ILE A 80 4.46 -8.29 -6.81
N PRO A 81 4.04 -9.51 -7.18
CA PRO A 81 2.81 -10.08 -6.64
C PRO A 81 2.97 -10.47 -5.16
N GLN A 82 2.08 -9.96 -4.32
CA GLN A 82 2.06 -10.23 -2.88
C GLN A 82 0.93 -11.20 -2.50
N LYS A 83 1.13 -12.01 -1.45
CA LYS A 83 0.12 -12.94 -0.96
C LYS A 83 -1.14 -12.17 -0.54
N GLY A 84 -2.30 -12.62 -1.01
CA GLY A 84 -3.57 -11.95 -0.77
C GLY A 84 -3.89 -10.78 -1.69
N SER A 85 -3.01 -10.44 -2.66
CA SER A 85 -3.23 -9.30 -3.57
C SER A 85 -4.36 -9.51 -4.58
N GLY A 86 -4.73 -10.76 -4.88
CA GLY A 86 -5.91 -11.11 -5.66
C GLY A 86 -6.83 -12.09 -4.94
N LEU A 87 -7.41 -13.05 -5.69
CA LEU A 87 -8.27 -14.11 -5.15
C LEU A 87 -7.51 -15.10 -4.26
N ALA A 88 -6.24 -15.37 -4.55
CA ALA A 88 -5.44 -16.27 -3.73
C ALA A 88 -5.00 -15.58 -2.43
N LYS A 89 -5.38 -16.14 -1.29
CA LYS A 89 -4.89 -15.69 0.02
C LYS A 89 -3.42 -16.08 0.25
N ASP A 90 -3.01 -17.21 -0.32
CA ASP A 90 -1.67 -17.77 -0.20
C ASP A 90 -1.37 -18.68 -1.40
N TRP A 91 -0.11 -18.97 -1.65
CA TRP A 91 0.33 -19.97 -2.62
C TRP A 91 1.66 -20.61 -2.23
N LYS A 92 1.90 -21.80 -2.78
CA LYS A 92 3.16 -22.54 -2.70
C LYS A 92 3.61 -22.94 -4.10
N ILE A 93 4.92 -22.95 -4.30
CA ILE A 93 5.59 -23.41 -5.51
C ILE A 93 6.45 -24.60 -5.10
N SER A 94 6.38 -25.70 -5.84
CA SER A 94 7.24 -26.88 -5.64
C SER A 94 8.72 -26.57 -5.88
N GLU A 95 9.62 -27.39 -5.35
CA GLU A 95 11.06 -27.23 -5.52
C GLU A 95 11.50 -27.28 -6.99
N ASP A 96 10.79 -28.06 -7.83
CA ASP A 96 11.02 -28.15 -9.28
C ASP A 96 10.40 -26.98 -10.08
N GLY A 97 9.61 -26.12 -9.43
CA GLY A 97 8.95 -24.99 -10.07
C GLY A 97 7.79 -25.33 -11.01
N LEU A 98 7.31 -26.58 -11.04
CA LEU A 98 6.27 -27.03 -11.97
C LEU A 98 4.87 -27.08 -11.36
N HIS A 99 4.76 -27.10 -10.03
CA HIS A 99 3.49 -27.21 -9.33
C HIS A 99 3.21 -25.97 -8.50
N TYR A 100 2.12 -25.28 -8.83
CA TYR A 100 1.64 -24.09 -8.14
C TYR A 100 0.32 -24.43 -7.44
N THR A 101 0.33 -24.35 -6.12
CA THR A 101 -0.88 -24.57 -5.30
C THR A 101 -1.37 -23.24 -4.75
N PHE A 102 -2.54 -22.79 -5.19
CA PHE A 102 -3.19 -21.57 -4.71
C PHE A 102 -4.27 -21.90 -3.69
N TYR A 103 -4.27 -21.19 -2.56
CA TYR A 103 -5.34 -21.25 -1.58
C TYR A 103 -6.21 -20.01 -1.79
N LEU A 104 -7.51 -20.21 -2.07
CA LEU A 104 -8.45 -19.12 -2.30
C LEU A 104 -9.06 -18.61 -0.98
N LYS A 105 -9.64 -17.41 -1.03
CA LYS A 105 -10.39 -16.79 0.08
C LYS A 105 -11.75 -17.43 0.28
#